data_AF-A0A1X0MXM8-F1
#
_entry.id   AF-A0A1X0MXM8-F1
#
_cell.length_a   1.000
_cell.length_b   1.000
_cell.length_c   1.000
_cell.angle_alpha   90.00
_cell.angle_beta   90.00
_cell.angle_gamma   90.00
#
_symmetry.space_group_name_H-M   'P 1'
#
loop_
_entity.id
_entity.type
_entity.pdbx_description
1 polymer ?
#
loop_
_entity_poly.entity_id
_entity_poly.type
_entity_poly.pdbx_seq_one_letter_code
_entity_poly.pdbx_strand_id
1 'polypeptide(L)' 'MSQMSFSDFEYAGKRKQTRRERFLAEMDQVVPWAGLLGLIEPFYPKAGGGRKPYPLETMLRIHLLQNWFS' A
#
# COMPACT_ATOMS: atom_id res chain seq x y z
N MET A 1 19.88 3.87 -15.40
CA MET A 1 19.64 4.95 -14.44
C MET A 1 18.84 6.03 -15.16
N SER A 2 17.59 6.28 -14.76
CA SER A 2 16.78 7.36 -15.35
C SER A 2 17.17 8.68 -14.67
N GLN A 3 17.76 9.60 -15.42
CA GLN A 3 18.10 10.93 -14.93
C GLN A 3 16.81 11.73 -14.75
N MET A 4 16.47 12.03 -13.49
CA MET A 4 15.32 12.88 -13.15
C MET A 4 15.59 14.31 -13.62
N SER A 5 14.62 14.88 -14.33
CA SER A 5 14.69 16.25 -14.85
C SER A 5 14.56 17.27 -13.71
N PHE A 6 15.01 18.50 -13.94
CA PHE A 6 14.88 19.59 -12.96
C PHE A 6 13.41 19.84 -12.58
N SER A 7 12.48 19.65 -13.52
CA SER A 7 11.04 19.63 -13.27
C SER A 7 10.63 18.51 -12.31
N ASP A 8 11.16 17.29 -12.44
CA ASP A 8 10.83 16.18 -11.53
C ASP A 8 11.24 16.51 -10.08
N PHE A 9 12.40 17.17 -9.89
CA PHE A 9 12.86 17.64 -8.57
C PHE A 9 11.98 18.78 -8.02
N GLU A 10 11.59 19.75 -8.85
CA GLU A 10 10.69 20.83 -8.41
C GLU A 10 9.31 20.32 -8.00
N TYR A 11 8.78 19.30 -8.69
CA TYR A 11 7.48 18.70 -8.37
C TYR A 11 7.56 17.71 -7.20
N ALA A 12 8.70 17.05 -6.98
CA ALA A 12 8.91 16.13 -5.86
C ALA A 12 8.74 16.82 -4.50
N GLY A 13 9.19 18.07 -4.37
CA GLY A 13 9.06 18.84 -3.12
C GLY A 13 7.73 19.61 -2.94
N LYS A 14 6.96 19.80 -4.02
CA LYS A 14 5.71 20.60 -4.02
C LYS A 14 4.43 19.76 -3.92
N ARG A 15 4.52 18.43 -3.99
CA ARG A 15 3.35 17.56 -3.89
C ARG A 15 2.87 17.52 -2.43
N LYS A 16 1.74 18.17 -2.16
CA LYS A 16 1.07 18.03 -0.85
C LYS A 16 0.79 16.56 -0.60
N GLN A 17 1.43 15.98 0.40
CA GLN A 17 1.15 14.62 0.83
C GLN A 17 -0.30 14.55 1.29
N THR A 18 -1.06 13.62 0.71
CA THR A 18 -2.46 13.46 1.09
C THR A 18 -2.54 12.85 2.50
N ARG A 19 -3.66 13.09 3.21
CA ARG A 19 -3.90 12.46 4.52
C ARG A 19 -3.79 10.93 4.46
N ARG A 20 -4.20 10.34 3.33
CA ARG A 20 -4.14 8.89 3.06
C ARG A 20 -2.70 8.40 2.87
N GLU A 21 -1.87 9.14 2.13
CA GLU A 21 -0.45 8.82 1.96
C GLU A 21 0.32 8.90 3.28
N ARG A 22 0.02 9.91 4.12
CA ARG A 22 0.62 10.02 5.46
C ARG A 22 0.23 8.83 6.33
N PHE A 23 -1.05 8.49 6.35
CA PHE A 23 -1.56 7.35 7.10
C PHE A 23 -0.88 6.03 6.69
N LEU A 24 -0.73 5.76 5.39
CA LEU A 24 -0.04 4.56 4.91
C LEU A 24 1.43 4.54 5.36
N ALA A 25 2.12 5.68 5.34
CA ALA A 25 3.50 5.77 5.81
C ALA A 25 3.64 5.51 7.32
N GLU A 26 2.70 6.01 8.13
CA GLU A 26 2.64 5.72 9.56
C GLU A 26 2.36 4.24 9.82
N MET A 27 1.42 3.66 9.06
CA MET A 27 1.11 2.23 9.11
C MET A 27 2.32 1.35 8.79
N ASP A 28 3.12 1.71 7.80
CA ASP A 28 4.33 0.97 7.45
C ASP A 28 5.33 0.87 8.62
N GLN A 29 5.30 1.83 9.56
CA GLN A 29 6.14 1.83 10.76
C GLN A 29 5.53 1.07 11.94
N VAL A 30 4.22 1.18 12.15
CA VAL A 30 3.56 0.65 13.36
C VAL A 30 2.99 -0.75 13.20
N VAL A 31 2.66 -1.17 11.98
CA VAL A 31 1.99 -2.44 11.72
C VAL A 31 3.01 -3.57 11.52
N PRO A 32 2.89 -4.70 12.25
CA PRO A 32 3.75 -5.86 12.05
C PRO A 32 3.31 -6.65 10.80
N TRP A 33 3.65 -6.12 9.62
CA TRP A 33 3.17 -6.64 8.33
C TRP A 33 3.47 -8.13 8.12
N ALA A 34 4.69 -8.58 8.36
CA ALA A 34 5.06 -9.98 8.15
C ALA A 34 4.20 -10.94 8.99
N GLY A 35 3.93 -10.58 10.24
CA GLY A 35 3.08 -11.38 11.14
C GLY A 35 1.64 -11.41 10.68
N LEU A 36 1.07 -10.26 10.32
CA LEU A 36 -0.31 -10.18 9.84
C LEU A 36 -0.51 -10.89 8.50
N LEU A 37 0.42 -10.73 7.56
CA LEU A 37 0.34 -11.40 6.27
C LEU A 37 0.40 -12.92 6.44
N GLY A 38 1.30 -13.43 7.29
CA GLY A 38 1.40 -14.87 7.57
C GLY A 38 0.14 -15.46 8.23
N LEU A 39 -0.59 -14.68 9.03
CA LEU A 39 -1.86 -15.12 9.60
C LEU A 39 -3.00 -15.18 8.57
N ILE A 40 -2.98 -14.28 7.58
CA ILE A 40 -4.07 -14.16 6.60
C ILE A 40 -3.82 -15.03 5.36
N GLU A 41 -2.55 -15.23 4.97
CA GLU A 41 -2.14 -15.97 3.78
C GLU A 41 -2.83 -17.34 3.61
N PRO A 42 -2.99 -18.19 4.65
CA PRO A 42 -3.66 -19.49 4.52
C PRO A 42 -5.13 -19.38 4.07
N PHE A 43 -5.79 -18.27 4.39
CA PHE A 43 -7.20 -18.02 4.10
C PHE A 43 -7.39 -17.15 2.84
N TYR A 44 -6.31 -16.57 2.32
CA TYR A 44 -6.40 -15.70 1.16
C TYR A 44 -6.62 -16.51 -0.12
N PRO A 45 -7.55 -16.11 -1.00
CA PRO A 45 -7.83 -16.85 -2.22
C PRO A 45 -6.57 -16.99 -3.06
N LYS A 46 -6.25 -18.24 -3.43
CA LYS A 46 -5.20 -18.54 -4.39
C LYS A 46 -5.76 -18.42 -5.80
N ALA A 47 -4.94 -17.97 -6.74
CA ALA A 47 -5.37 -17.78 -8.12
C ALA A 47 -5.83 -19.13 -8.73
N GLY A 48 -7.12 -19.24 -9.05
CA GLY A 48 -7.69 -20.33 -9.85
C GLY A 48 -7.82 -19.93 -11.32
N GLY A 49 -8.70 -20.62 -12.07
CA GLY A 49 -8.95 -20.37 -13.51
C GLY A 49 -9.72 -19.08 -13.84
N GLY A 50 -9.92 -18.17 -12.88
CA GLY A 50 -10.69 -16.94 -13.02
C GLY A 50 -9.84 -15.67 -12.85
N ARG A 51 -10.51 -14.56 -12.51
CA ARG A 51 -9.82 -13.29 -12.21
C ARG A 51 -8.87 -13.50 -11.03
N LYS A 52 -7.59 -13.19 -11.26
CA LYS A 52 -6.56 -13.28 -10.22
C LYS A 52 -6.91 -12.31 -9.08
N PRO A 53 -6.88 -12.76 -7.81
CA PRO A 53 -7.00 -11.86 -6.69
C PRO A 53 -5.80 -10.90 -6.69
N TYR A 54 -6.02 -9.70 -6.16
CA TYR A 54 -4.93 -8.75 -5.94
C TYR A 54 -3.93 -9.33 -4.92
N PRO A 55 -2.68 -8.84 -4.88
CA PRO A 55 -1.75 -9.24 -3.85
C PRO A 55 -2.34 -8.99 -2.45
N LEU A 56 -2.24 -9.97 -1.56
CA LEU A 56 -2.76 -9.92 -0.19
C LEU A 56 -2.34 -8.62 0.51
N GLU A 57 -1.06 -8.30 0.39
CA GLU A 57 -0.45 -7.12 1.02
C GLU A 57 -1.08 -5.80 0.54
N THR A 58 -1.35 -5.68 -0.76
CA THR A 58 -2.03 -4.51 -1.34
C THR A 58 -3.46 -4.43 -0.87
N MET A 59 -4.17 -5.56 -0.87
CA MET A 59 -5.56 -5.61 -0.43
C MET A 59 -5.71 -5.26 1.04
N LEU A 60 -4.81 -5.75 1.89
CA LEU A 60 -4.81 -5.42 3.31
C LEU A 60 -4.63 -3.91 3.55
N ARG A 61 -3.69 -3.27 2.83
CA ARG A 61 -3.51 -1.80 2.89
C ARG A 61 -4.77 -1.04 2.46
N ILE A 62 -5.45 -1.49 1.41
CA ILE A 62 -6.69 -0.86 0.94
C ILE A 62 -7.79 -0.98 1.99
N HIS A 63 -7.98 -2.15 2.60
CA HIS A 63 -9.01 -2.35 3.63
C HIS A 63 -8.75 -1.49 4.86
N LEU A 64 -7.50 -1.41 5.32
CA LEU A 64 -7.14 -0.58 6.47
C LEU A 64 -7.37 0.91 6.17
N LEU A 65 -7.03 1.35 4.96
CA LEU A 65 -7.31 2.71 4.49
C LEU A 65 -8.82 3.00 4.42
N GLN A 66 -9.62 2.06 3.90
CA GLN A 66 -11.07 2.19 3.86
C GLN A 66 -11.65 2.28 5.27
N ASN A 67 -11.27 1.37 6.17
CA ASN A 67 -11.78 1.34 7.55
C ASN A 67 -11.44 2.62 8.33
N TRP A 68 -10.27 3.22 8.09
CA TRP A 68 -9.83 4.42 8.81
C TRP A 68 -10.45 5.72 8.30
N PHE A 69 -10.80 5.78 7.02
CA PHE A 69 -11.37 6.97 6.37
C PHE A 69 -12.84 6.78 5.97
N SER A 70 -13.50 5.76 6.52
CA SER A 70 -14.96 5.53 6.40
C SER A 70 -15.74 6.56 7.20
#